data_AF-A0ABD6B4M9-F1
#
_entry.id   AF-A0ABD6B4M9-F1
#
_cell.length_a   1.000
_cell.length_b   1.000
_cell.length_c   1.000
_cell.angle_alpha   90.00
_cell.angle_beta   90.00
_cell.angle_gamma   90.00
#
_symmetry.space_group_name_H-M   'P 1'
#
loop_
_entity.id
_entity.type
_entity.pdbx_description
1 polymer ?
#
loop_
_entity_poly.entity_id
_entity_poly.type
_entity_poly.pdbx_seq_one_letter_code
_entity_poly.pdbx_strand_id
1 'polypeptide(L)' 'MHVHVNAAESVDGKLSTREREQVAISGPADFDRMDELRAGVDGVLVGVGTVLADDPGLTVKDADRRARRER' A
#
# COMPACT_ATOMS: atom_id res chain seq x y z
N MET A 1 20.38 1.06 -5.51
CA MET A 1 19.06 0.53 -5.09
C MET A 1 18.50 1.48 -4.07
N HIS A 2 17.29 1.98 -4.27
CA HIS A 2 16.65 2.93 -3.37
C HIS A 2 15.41 2.30 -2.76
N VAL A 3 15.22 2.40 -1.45
CA VAL A 3 14.15 1.74 -0.71
C VAL A 3 13.41 2.76 0.13
N HIS A 4 12.09 2.81 -0.02
CA HIS A 4 11.20 3.60 0.82
C HIS A 4 10.24 2.68 1.57
N VAL A 5 9.97 3.04 2.82
CA VAL A 5 8.91 2.42 3.62
C VAL A 5 7.72 3.38 3.64
N ASN A 6 6.53 2.87 3.35
CA ASN A 6 5.27 3.61 3.45
C ASN A 6 4.24 2.72 4.14
N ALA A 7 3.60 3.24 5.18
CA ALA A 7 2.55 2.57 5.94
C ALA A 7 1.58 3.62 6.48
N ALA A 8 0.32 3.23 6.65
CA ALA A 8 -0.65 4.00 7.41
C ALA A 8 -0.74 3.40 8.81
N GLU A 9 -0.57 4.24 9.83
CA GLU A 9 -0.66 3.82 11.23
C GLU A 9 -1.64 4.69 12.02
N SER A 10 -2.22 4.12 13.06
CA SER A 10 -2.95 4.88 14.08
C SER A 10 -2.02 5.83 14.83
N VAL A 11 -2.59 6.78 15.57
CA VAL A 11 -1.83 7.76 16.37
C VAL A 11 -0.92 7.10 17.42
N ASP A 12 -1.30 5.91 17.91
CA ASP A 12 -0.49 5.11 18.83
C ASP A 12 0.49 4.15 18.12
N GLY A 13 0.69 4.30 16.81
CA GLY A 13 1.70 3.59 16.02
C GLY A 13 1.35 2.13 15.76
N LYS A 14 0.09 1.83 15.41
CA LYS A 14 -0.40 0.47 15.12
C LYS A 14 -0.90 0.37 13.70
N LEU A 15 -0.63 -0.76 13.05
CA LEU A 15 -1.04 -1.06 11.68
C LEU A 15 -2.33 -1.90 11.60
N SER A 16 -2.71 -2.55 12.70
CA SER A 16 -3.85 -3.46 12.77
C SER A 16 -4.37 -3.58 14.21
N THR A 17 -5.47 -4.30 14.38
CA THR A 17 -5.94 -4.73 15.70
C THR A 17 -5.03 -5.81 16.30
N ARG A 18 -5.26 -6.15 17.59
CA ARG A 18 -4.58 -7.26 18.28
C ARG A 18 -4.80 -8.62 17.58
N GLU A 19 -5.97 -8.80 16.98
CA GLU A 19 -6.35 -10.01 16.23
C GLU A 19 -5.84 -10.00 14.77
N ARG A 20 -5.05 -8.97 14.39
CA ARG A 20 -4.51 -8.77 13.03
C ARG A 20 -5.59 -8.57 11.96
N GLU A 21 -6.66 -7.90 12.33
CA GLU A 21 -7.70 -7.52 11.38
C GLU A 21 -7.40 -6.18 10.73
N GLN A 22 -7.69 -6.10 9.44
CA GLN A 22 -7.60 -4.86 8.68
C GLN A 22 -8.65 -3.86 9.18
N VAL A 23 -8.21 -2.65 9.48
CA VAL A 23 -9.08 -1.54 9.89
C VAL A 23 -8.80 -0.31 9.05
N ALA A 24 -9.82 0.55 8.89
CA ALA A 24 -9.66 1.80 8.15
C ALA A 24 -8.82 2.80 8.98
N ILE A 25 -7.53 2.89 8.65
CA ILE A 25 -6.59 3.87 9.25
C ILE A 25 -6.52 5.13 8.39
N SER A 26 -6.47 4.98 7.06
CA SER A 26 -6.32 6.08 6.12
C SER A 26 -7.56 6.30 5.27
N GLY A 27 -7.62 7.47 4.62
CA GLY A 27 -8.74 7.89 3.78
C GLY A 27 -8.39 7.93 2.28
N PRO A 28 -9.37 8.29 1.42
CA PRO A 28 -9.21 8.26 -0.04
C PRO A 28 -8.00 9.04 -0.57
N ALA A 29 -7.70 10.20 0.01
CA ALA A 29 -6.55 11.02 -0.39
C ALA A 29 -5.21 10.32 -0.14
N ASP A 30 -5.09 9.56 0.95
CA ASP A 30 -3.87 8.80 1.23
C ASP A 30 -3.76 7.55 0.35
N PHE A 31 -4.89 6.90 0.03
CA PHE A 31 -4.91 5.82 -0.95
C PHE A 31 -4.49 6.29 -2.34
N ASP A 32 -4.92 7.48 -2.77
CA ASP A 32 -4.48 8.08 -4.04
C ASP A 32 -2.97 8.38 -4.03
N ARG A 33 -2.45 8.95 -2.94
CA ARG A 33 -1.01 9.17 -2.74
C ARG A 33 -0.23 7.85 -2.79
N MET A 34 -0.74 6.80 -2.14
CA MET A 34 -0.13 5.47 -2.15
C MET A 34 -0.12 4.86 -3.56
N ASP A 35 -1.19 5.07 -4.33
CA ASP A 35 -1.30 4.59 -5.71
C ASP A 35 -0.29 5.28 -6.64
N GLU A 36 -0.09 6.60 -6.49
CA GLU A 36 0.97 7.33 -7.19
C GLU A 36 2.37 6.86 -6.76
N LEU A 37 2.59 6.59 -5.47
CA LEU A 37 3.87 6.06 -4.96
C LEU A 37 4.15 4.67 -5.54
N ARG A 38 3.15 3.78 -5.53
CA ARG A 38 3.22 2.48 -6.22
C ARG A 38 3.43 2.64 -7.71
N ALA A 39 2.94 3.71 -8.34
CA ALA A 39 3.16 4.03 -9.73
C ALA A 39 4.53 4.67 -10.03
N GLY A 40 5.35 4.99 -9.03
CA GLY A 40 6.72 5.49 -9.19
C GLY A 40 7.86 4.51 -8.86
N VAL A 41 7.60 3.34 -8.29
CA VAL A 41 8.63 2.36 -7.87
C VAL A 41 8.80 1.18 -8.85
N ASP A 42 9.98 0.56 -8.91
CA ASP A 42 10.20 -0.61 -9.76
C ASP A 42 9.57 -1.90 -9.21
N GLY A 43 9.32 -1.95 -7.90
CA GLY A 43 8.72 -3.11 -7.25
C GLY A 43 8.12 -2.79 -5.88
N VAL A 44 7.16 -3.63 -5.48
CA VAL A 44 6.51 -3.57 -4.17
C VAL A 44 6.92 -4.80 -3.36
N LEU A 45 7.41 -4.57 -2.15
CA LEU A 45 7.78 -5.63 -1.20
C LEU A 45 6.74 -5.68 -0.08
N VAL A 46 6.34 -6.89 0.30
CA VAL A 46 5.48 -7.14 1.47
C VAL A 46 5.95 -8.40 2.19
N GLY A 47 5.72 -8.47 3.50
CA GLY A 47 5.93 -9.70 4.27
C GLY A 47 4.81 -10.72 4.02
N VAL A 48 5.13 -12.02 4.14
CA VAL A 48 4.15 -13.11 3.96
C VAL A 48 2.96 -13.02 4.91
N GLY A 49 3.16 -12.50 6.14
CA GLY A 49 2.07 -12.33 7.10
C GLY A 49 0.96 -11.41 6.61
N THR A 50 1.30 -10.34 5.88
CA THR A 50 0.31 -9.44 5.27
C THR A 50 -0.44 -10.12 4.13
N VAL A 51 0.24 -10.96 3.34
CA VAL A 51 -0.42 -11.73 2.28
C VAL A 51 -1.47 -12.67 2.87
N LEU A 52 -1.10 -13.39 3.94
CA LEU A 52 -1.98 -14.33 4.60
C LEU A 52 -3.16 -13.66 5.34
N ALA A 53 -2.96 -12.44 5.85
CA ALA A 53 -3.99 -11.70 6.59
C ALA A 53 -4.95 -10.94 5.66
N ASP A 54 -4.43 -10.31 4.60
CA ASP A 54 -5.16 -9.29 3.84
C ASP A 54 -5.42 -9.64 2.36
N ASP A 55 -4.81 -10.71 1.83
CA ASP A 55 -4.85 -11.08 0.41
C ASP A 55 -4.74 -9.88 -0.57
N PRO A 56 -3.67 -9.06 -0.46
CA PRO A 56 -3.64 -7.78 -1.14
C PRO A 56 -3.32 -7.95 -2.62
N GLY A 57 -4.08 -7.28 -3.49
CA GLY A 57 -3.78 -7.29 -4.93
C GLY A 57 -2.48 -6.57 -5.31
N LEU A 58 -1.96 -5.67 -4.47
CA LEU A 58 -0.68 -4.93 -4.66
C LEU A 58 -0.47 -4.23 -6.02
N THR A 59 -1.55 -3.99 -6.76
CA THR A 59 -1.52 -3.32 -8.06
C THR A 59 -1.76 -1.81 -7.96
N VAL A 60 -1.26 -1.08 -8.96
CA VAL A 60 -1.70 0.29 -9.26
C VAL A 60 -3.17 0.24 -9.72
N LYS A 61 -4.03 1.05 -9.11
CA LYS A 61 -5.48 1.05 -9.32
C LYS A 61 -5.90 2.02 -10.42
N ASP A 62 -5.35 3.23 -10.41
CA ASP A 62 -5.66 4.25 -11.41
C ASP A 62 -5.24 3.79 -12.81
N ALA A 63 -6.10 4.03 -13.80
CA ALA A 63 -5.90 3.58 -15.17
C ALA A 63 -4.83 4.40 -15.89
N ASP A 64 -4.82 5.72 -15.67
CA ASP A 64 -3.85 6.62 -16.30
C ASP A 64 -2.44 6.34 -15.76
N ARG A 65 -2.31 6.09 -14.45
CA ARG A 65 -1.04 5.70 -13.82
C ARG A 65 -0.48 4.40 -14.39
N ARG A 66 -1.34 3.41 -14.64
CA ARG A 66 -0.94 2.16 -15.32
C ARG A 66 -0.47 2.42 -16.75
N ALA A 67 -1.25 3.16 -17.53
CA ALA A 67 -0.91 3.49 -18.91
C ALA A 67 0.40 4.29 -19.04
N ARG A 68 0.79 5.09 -18.03
CA ARG A 68 2.10 5.77 -18.01
C ARG A 68 3.28 4.81 -17.91
N ARG A 69 3.11 3.63 -17.29
CA ARG A 69 4.19 2.64 -17.09
C ARG A 69 4.40 1.69 -18.26
N GLU A 70 3.39 1.54 -19.10
CA GLU A 70 3.44 0.67 -20.29
C GLU A 70 4.04 1.38 -21.51
N ARG A 71 4.39 2.66 -21.39
CA ARG A 71 4.99 3.48 -22.44
C ARG A 71 6.51 3.50 -22.39
#